data_AF-A0A817TUJ7-F1
#
_entry.id   AF-A0A817TUJ7-F1
#
_cell.length_a   1.000
_cell.length_b   1.000
_cell.length_c   1.000
_cell.angle_alpha   90.00
_cell.angle_beta   90.00
_cell.angle_gamma   90.00
#
_symmetry.space_group_name_H-M   'P 1'
#
loop_
_entity.id
_entity.type
_entity.pdbx_description
1 polymer ?
#
loop_
_entity_poly.entity_id
_entity_poly.type
_entity_poly.pdbx_seq_one_letter_code
_entity_poly.pdbx_strand_id
1 'polypeptide(L)'
;MTANSIVLQASPCSFYFHFEEIIGALYFGGTLVMLPSNGNRDAQYICACIENQQVTVAFFVPLSMKSLYGYVQDSSNNYQPALQSIRRLCSVGM
;
A
#
# COMPACT_ATOMS: atom_id res chain seq x y z
N MET A 1 8.54 -6.79 -9.34
CA MET A 1 8.81 -7.05 -7.90
C MET A 1 10.05 -7.92 -7.78
N THR A 2 10.47 -8.29 -6.57
CA THR A 2 11.62 -9.18 -6.25
C THR A 2 11.29 -10.02 -5.01
N ALA A 3 12.11 -11.03 -4.69
CA ALA A 3 11.94 -11.84 -3.48
C ALA A 3 11.98 -11.04 -2.16
N ASN A 4 12.60 -9.87 -2.16
CA ASN A 4 12.63 -8.97 -0.99
C ASN A 4 11.50 -7.90 -1.02
N SER A 5 10.52 -8.06 -1.91
CA SER A 5 9.38 -7.15 -1.98
C SER A 5 8.36 -7.53 -0.91
N ILE A 6 8.04 -6.59 -0.05
CA ILE A 6 6.88 -6.62 0.84
C ILE A 6 5.77 -5.82 0.14
N VAL A 7 4.71 -6.50 -0.27
CA VAL A 7 3.62 -5.96 -1.08
C VAL A 7 2.37 -5.81 -0.22
N LEU A 8 1.76 -4.62 -0.24
CA LEU A 8 0.50 -4.39 0.43
C LEU A 8 -0.67 -4.85 -0.45
N GLN A 9 -1.49 -5.75 0.07
CA GLN A 9 -2.79 -6.09 -0.50
C GLN A 9 -3.84 -5.13 0.10
N ALA A 10 -4.21 -4.12 -0.68
CA ALA A 10 -5.19 -3.09 -0.28
C ALA A 10 -6.37 -2.98 -1.25
N SER A 11 -6.23 -3.48 -2.48
CA SER A 11 -7.26 -3.34 -3.49
C SER A 11 -8.48 -4.23 -3.20
N PRO A 12 -9.72 -3.74 -3.41
CA PRO A 12 -10.90 -4.60 -3.39
C PRO A 12 -10.81 -5.72 -4.43
N CYS A 13 -11.41 -6.89 -4.16
CA CYS A 13 -11.38 -8.04 -5.08
C CYS A 13 -11.99 -7.76 -6.47
N SER A 14 -12.83 -6.74 -6.59
CA SER A 14 -13.42 -6.29 -7.85
C SER A 14 -12.48 -5.40 -8.70
N PHE A 15 -11.27 -5.10 -8.22
CA PHE A 15 -10.32 -4.22 -8.88
C PHE A 15 -9.11 -5.00 -9.43
N TYR A 16 -8.60 -4.61 -10.61
CA TYR A 16 -7.54 -5.35 -11.31
C TYR A 16 -6.26 -5.54 -10.48
N PHE A 17 -5.88 -4.53 -9.67
CA PHE A 17 -4.70 -4.64 -8.79
C PHE A 17 -4.83 -5.71 -7.71
N HIS A 18 -6.03 -6.16 -7.33
CA HIS A 18 -6.15 -7.23 -6.32
C HIS A 18 -5.41 -8.49 -6.76
N PHE A 19 -5.49 -8.84 -8.04
CA PHE A 19 -4.76 -9.97 -8.60
C PHE A 19 -3.25 -9.69 -8.69
N GLU A 20 -2.88 -8.51 -9.20
CA GLU A 20 -1.48 -8.10 -9.34
C GLU A 20 -0.73 -8.04 -8.00
N GLU A 21 -1.38 -7.55 -6.95
CA GLU A 21 -0.85 -7.50 -5.58
C GLU A 21 -0.51 -8.90 -5.06
N ILE A 22 -1.46 -9.83 -5.16
CA ILE A 22 -1.32 -11.20 -4.64
C ILE A 22 -0.31 -11.98 -5.49
N ILE A 23 -0.54 -12.07 -6.80
CA ILE A 23 0.28 -12.89 -7.68
C ILE A 23 1.66 -12.28 -7.86
N GLY A 24 1.78 -10.96 -7.96
CA GLY A 24 3.07 -10.30 -8.03
C GLY A 24 3.92 -10.58 -6.79
N ALA A 25 3.35 -10.55 -5.59
CA ALA A 25 4.10 -10.92 -4.39
C ALA A 25 4.56 -12.39 -4.45
N LEU A 26 3.62 -13.32 -4.69
CA LEU A 26 3.88 -14.75 -4.62
C LEU A 26 4.77 -15.27 -5.76
N TYR A 27 4.59 -14.77 -6.98
CA TYR A 27 5.35 -15.18 -8.16
C TYR A 27 6.85 -14.87 -8.01
N PHE A 28 7.18 -13.72 -7.42
CA PHE A 28 8.57 -13.32 -7.18
C PHE A 28 9.16 -13.84 -5.87
N GLY A 29 8.39 -14.60 -5.07
CA GLY A 29 8.82 -15.11 -3.75
C GLY A 29 8.88 -14.03 -2.66
N GLY A 30 8.13 -12.94 -2.82
CA GLY A 30 8.02 -11.86 -1.84
C GLY A 30 6.98 -12.13 -0.74
N THR A 31 6.80 -11.13 0.12
CA THR A 31 5.85 -11.17 1.24
C THR A 31 4.60 -10.38 0.88
N LEU A 32 3.42 -10.97 1.11
CA LEU A 32 2.14 -10.29 0.99
C LEU A 32 1.63 -9.86 2.37
N VAL A 33 1.32 -8.57 2.52
CA VAL A 33 0.71 -8.00 3.73
C VAL A 33 -0.76 -7.70 3.42
N MET A 34 -1.67 -8.42 4.06
CA MET A 34 -3.11 -8.25 3.84
C MET A 34 -3.70 -7.26 4.83
N LEU A 35 -4.40 -6.24 4.32
CA LEU A 35 -5.23 -5.38 5.14
C LEU A 35 -6.48 -6.14 5.63
N PRO A 36 -7.01 -5.81 6.82
CA PRO A 36 -8.29 -6.32 7.25
C PRO A 36 -9.42 -5.76 6.37
N SER A 37 -10.60 -6.38 6.44
CA SER A 37 -11.82 -5.90 5.81
C SER A 37 -12.01 -4.39 6.06
N ASN A 38 -12.25 -3.62 4.99
CA ASN A 38 -12.40 -2.15 4.99
C ASN A 38 -11.16 -1.34 5.44
N GLY A 39 -10.04 -1.97 5.80
CA GLY A 39 -8.82 -1.28 6.21
C GLY A 39 -8.21 -0.41 5.10
N ASN A 40 -8.58 -0.68 3.84
CA ASN A 40 -8.16 0.11 2.68
C ASN A 40 -8.85 1.48 2.56
N ARG A 41 -9.83 1.80 3.40
CA ARG A 41 -10.50 3.10 3.46
C ARG A 41 -9.93 4.02 4.55
N ASP A 42 -9.10 3.47 5.44
CA ASP A 42 -8.53 4.18 6.56
C ASP A 42 -7.06 4.51 6.28
N ALA A 43 -6.79 5.79 5.96
CA ALA A 43 -5.45 6.26 5.65
C ALA A 43 -4.49 6.13 6.84
N GLN A 44 -4.98 6.31 8.07
CA GLN A 44 -4.19 6.13 9.28
C GLN A 44 -3.76 4.68 9.42
N TYR A 45 -4.70 3.75 9.24
CA TYR A 45 -4.40 2.33 9.31
C TYR A 45 -3.42 1.89 8.23
N ILE A 46 -3.60 2.38 7.00
CA ILE A 46 -2.69 2.10 5.89
C ILE A 46 -1.27 2.58 6.23
N CYS A 47 -1.11 3.82 6.69
CA CYS A 47 0.20 4.38 7.08
C CYS A 47 0.84 3.57 8.22
N ALA A 48 0.09 3.24 9.27
CA ALA A 48 0.57 2.42 10.37
C ALA A 48 0.97 1.00 9.92
N CYS A 49 0.22 0.40 9.00
CA CYS A 49 0.53 -0.91 8.44
C CYS A 49 1.82 -0.86 7.60
N ILE A 50 1.95 0.15 6.73
CA ILE A 50 3.15 0.37 5.92
C ILE A 50 4.39 0.51 6.82
N GLU A 51 4.29 1.29 7.89
CA GLU A 51 5.38 1.48 8.84
C GLU A 51 5.70 0.19 9.61
N ASN A 52 4.70 -0.44 10.23
CA ASN A 52 4.91 -1.62 11.07
C ASN A 52 5.40 -2.84 10.28
N GLN A 53 4.95 -2.99 9.03
CA GLN A 53 5.28 -4.13 8.17
C GLN A 53 6.39 -3.81 7.16
N GLN A 54 6.91 -2.57 7.16
CA GLN A 54 7.95 -2.10 6.26
C GLN A 54 7.59 -2.36 4.78
N VAL A 55 6.36 -2.01 4.39
CA VAL A 55 5.85 -2.25 3.03
C VAL A 55 6.74 -1.54 2.00
N THR A 56 7.10 -2.25 0.95
CA THR A 56 8.04 -1.77 -0.08
C THR A 56 7.37 -1.50 -1.41
N VAL A 57 6.22 -2.12 -1.66
CA VAL A 57 5.43 -1.98 -2.88
C VAL A 57 3.97 -1.79 -2.49
N ALA A 58 3.36 -0.71 -2.99
CA ALA A 58 1.94 -0.45 -2.82
C ALA A 58 1.33 0.08 -4.11
N PHE A 59 0.10 -0.35 -4.38
CA PHE A 59 -0.71 0.12 -5.49
C PHE A 59 -1.84 0.98 -4.95
N PHE A 60 -2.03 2.15 -5.54
CA PHE A 60 -3.14 3.03 -5.19
C PHE A 60 -3.79 3.53 -6.47
N VAL A 61 -5.12 3.67 -6.44
CA VAL A 61 -5.80 4.45 -7.48
C VAL A 61 -5.61 5.95 -7.18
N PRO A 62 -5.74 6.85 -8.18
CA PRO A 62 -5.53 8.28 -7.97
C PRO A 62 -6.34 8.86 -6.79
N LEU A 63 -7.59 8.41 -6.63
CA LEU A 63 -8.46 8.84 -5.54
C LEU A 63 -7.95 8.42 -4.15
N SER A 64 -7.55 7.16 -3.97
CA SER A 64 -7.02 6.67 -2.69
C SER A 64 -5.67 7.31 -2.39
N MET A 65 -4.84 7.54 -3.41
CA MET A 65 -3.57 8.25 -3.28
C MET A 65 -3.78 9.69 -2.81
N LYS A 66 -4.79 10.40 -3.34
CA LYS A 66 -5.14 11.75 -2.88
C LYS A 66 -5.58 11.77 -1.41
N SER A 67 -6.37 10.80 -0.98
CA SER A 67 -6.77 10.67 0.44
C SER A 67 -5.56 10.43 1.34
N LEU A 68 -4.67 9.52 0.94
CA LEU A 68 -3.45 9.21 1.69
C LEU A 68 -2.50 10.41 1.73
N TYR A 69 -2.38 11.14 0.63
CA TYR A 69 -1.59 12.37 0.56
C TYR A 69 -2.13 13.46 1.50
N GLY A 70 -3.45 13.68 1.50
CA GLY A 70 -4.08 14.63 2.42
C GLY A 70 -3.85 14.26 3.88
N TYR A 71 -3.89 12.97 4.20
CA TYR A 71 -3.59 12.46 5.54
C TYR A 71 -2.12 12.67 5.94
N VAL A 72 -1.17 12.39 5.05
CA VAL A 72 0.28 12.57 5.32
C VAL A 72 0.68 14.04 5.39
N GLN A 73 0.01 14.93 4.66
CA GLN A 73 0.27 16.38 4.71
C GLN A 73 -0.21 17.05 5.99
N ASP A 74 -1.12 16.43 6.74
CA ASP A 74 -1.60 17.00 7.99
C ASP A 74 -0.46 17.00 9.03
N SER A 75 0.19 18.17 9.18
CA SER A 75 1.42 18.41 9.96
C SER A 75 1.32 18.04 11.46
N SER A 76 0.13 17.64 11.92
CA SER A 76 -0.08 17.09 13.25
C SER A 76 0.43 15.66 13.40
N ASN A 77 0.61 14.92 12.31
CA ASN A 77 0.91 13.49 12.31
C ASN A 77 2.23 13.20 11.57
N ASN A 78 3.27 12.86 12.33
CA ASN A 78 4.64 12.72 11.86
C ASN A 78 4.87 11.34 11.17
N TYR A 79 4.15 11.04 10.08
CA TYR A 79 4.22 9.74 9.36
C TYR A 79 5.10 9.74 8.10
N GLN A 80 5.94 10.76 7.92
CA GLN A 80 7.07 10.67 6.98
C GLN A 80 7.88 9.34 7.08
N PRO A 81 8.14 8.75 8.28
CA PRO A 81 8.81 7.45 8.37
C PRO A 81 8.08 6.31 7.64
N ALA A 82 6.74 6.30 7.63
CA ALA A 82 5.97 5.26 6.95
C ALA A 82 6.32 5.20 5.45
N LEU A 83 6.46 6.37 4.81
CA LEU A 83 6.77 6.46 3.38
C LEU A 83 8.23 6.09 3.04
N GLN A 84 9.14 6.03 4.02
CA GLN A 84 10.56 5.74 3.76
C GLN A 84 10.79 4.30 3.29
N SER A 85 9.92 3.37 3.71
CA SER A 85 10.01 1.96 3.35
C SER A 85 9.57 1.69 1.90
N ILE A 86 8.70 2.53 1.34
CA ILE A 86 8.14 2.35 0.00
C ILE A 86 9.22 2.61 -1.05
N ARG A 87 9.56 1.55 -1.79
CA ARG A 87 10.49 1.62 -2.92
C ARG A 87 9.80 1.76 -4.26
N ARG A 88 8.57 1.27 -4.37
CA ARG A 88 7.73 1.39 -5.57
C ARG A 88 6.32 1.76 -5.17
N LEU A 89 5.90 2.93 -5.64
CA LEU A 89 4.54 3.42 -5.53
C LEU A 89 3.95 3.46 -6.94
N CYS A 90 2.96 2.60 -7.19
CA CYS A 90 2.31 2.54 -8.49
C CYS A 90 0.93 3.18 -8.37
N SER A 91 0.73 4.29 -9.09
CA SER A 91 -0.58 4.90 -9.27
C SER A 91 -1.04 4.63 -10.69
N VAL A 92 -2.09 3.82 -10.85
CA VAL A 92 -2.60 3.46 -12.17
C VAL A 92 -4.13 3.47 -12.11
N GLY A 93 -4.74 4.21 -13.03
CA GLY A 93 -6.18 4.42 -13.16
C GLY A 93 -6.41 5.51 -14.21
N MET A 94 -7.44 5.35 -15.04
CA MET A 94 -7.96 6.45 -15.88
C MET A 94 -8.70 7.48 -15.04
#